data_AF-A0A177WM41-F1
#
_entry.id   AF-A0A177WM41-F1
#
_cell.length_a   1.000
_cell.length_b   1.000
_cell.length_c   1.000
_cell.angle_alpha   90.00
_cell.angle_beta   90.00
_cell.angle_gamma   90.00
#
_symmetry.space_group_name_H-M   'P 1'
#
loop_
_entity.id
_entity.type
_entity.pdbx_description
1 polymer ?
#
loop_
_entity_poly.entity_id
_entity_poly.type
_entity_poly.pdbx_seq_one_letter_code
_entity_poly.pdbx_strand_id
1 'polypeptide(L)'
;MSKKGAAAKSTIRMIVGAGKAAPTPPVGPALGQKGVKAIDFCKLFNDQTSHYIPGIPITTIVTVNSDRSFSFFNKSPPATWLIKQAAGLEKGSSQPRIVEVGQISLKHIYEIAKIKQGDIAFKGVSLEAVCRSIIATSQGMGVTVIH
;
A
#
# COMPACT_ATOMS: atom_id res chain seq x y z
N MET A 1 -4.27 -23.30 30.16
CA MET A 1 -3.63 -21.96 30.19
C MET A 1 -3.91 -21.23 28.87
N SER A 2 -5.16 -20.81 28.66
CA SER A 2 -5.59 -19.39 28.58
C SER A 2 -5.03 -18.57 27.41
N LYS A 3 -5.88 -18.32 26.40
CA LYS A 3 -6.01 -16.98 25.79
C LYS A 3 -7.43 -16.79 25.21
N LYS A 4 -8.31 -16.35 26.12
CA LYS A 4 -9.44 -15.40 25.97
C LYS A 4 -9.98 -15.16 24.55
N GLY A 5 -11.29 -15.40 24.40
CA GLY A 5 -12.08 -15.11 23.20
C GLY A 5 -11.82 -13.72 22.63
N ALA A 6 -11.49 -13.68 21.35
CA ALA A 6 -11.35 -12.43 20.61
C ALA A 6 -12.75 -11.94 20.23
N ALA A 7 -13.21 -10.89 20.89
CA ALA A 7 -14.31 -10.05 20.39
C ALA A 7 -14.06 -9.76 18.90
N ALA A 8 -15.07 -9.95 18.06
CA ALA A 8 -14.94 -9.94 16.61
C ALA A 8 -14.39 -8.60 16.08
N LYS A 9 -13.06 -8.53 15.91
CA LYS A 9 -12.38 -7.40 15.26
C LYS A 9 -12.56 -7.55 13.76
N SER A 10 -13.44 -6.73 13.18
CA SER A 10 -13.62 -6.72 11.73
C SER A 10 -12.50 -5.89 11.10
N THR A 11 -11.78 -6.48 10.14
CA THR A 11 -10.72 -5.80 9.40
C THR A 11 -11.17 -5.59 7.96
N ILE A 12 -11.07 -4.36 7.48
CA ILE A 12 -11.39 -3.98 6.10
C ILE A 12 -10.09 -3.54 5.44
N ARG A 13 -9.83 -4.09 4.25
CA ARG A 13 -8.71 -3.65 3.40
C ARG A 13 -9.30 -2.86 2.24
N MET A 14 -8.82 -1.64 2.05
CA MET A 14 -9.24 -0.77 0.94
C MET A 14 -8.05 -0.05 0.33
N ILE A 15 -8.20 0.35 -0.93
CA ILE A 15 -7.21 1.16 -1.64
C ILE A 15 -7.81 2.56 -1.78
N VAL A 16 -7.11 3.57 -1.28
CA VAL A 16 -7.56 4.97 -1.27
C VAL A 16 -6.44 5.83 -1.83
N GLY A 17 -6.78 6.79 -2.70
CA GLY A 17 -5.81 7.74 -3.23
C GLY A 17 -5.33 8.71 -2.13
N ALA A 18 -4.03 8.87 -1.98
CA ALA A 18 -3.41 9.84 -1.06
C ALA A 18 -3.97 11.25 -1.29
N GLY A 19 -4.31 11.98 -0.21
CA GLY A 19 -4.81 13.35 -0.26
C GLY A 19 -6.16 13.55 -0.98
N LYS A 20 -6.80 12.48 -1.46
CA LYS A 20 -8.10 12.51 -2.17
C LYS A 20 -9.12 11.57 -1.51
N ALA A 21 -8.97 11.26 -0.21
CA ALA A 21 -9.98 10.48 0.48
C ALA A 21 -11.27 11.29 0.60
N ALA A 22 -12.34 10.73 0.06
CA ALA A 22 -13.69 11.27 0.11
C ALA A 22 -14.67 10.15 0.52
N PRO A 23 -15.81 10.49 1.14
CA PRO A 23 -16.84 9.54 1.55
C PRO A 23 -17.68 9.02 0.35
N THR A 24 -17.10 8.99 -0.85
CA THR A 24 -17.70 8.43 -2.07
C THR A 24 -17.55 6.90 -2.11
N PRO A 25 -18.33 6.18 -2.96
CA PRO A 25 -18.11 4.76 -3.21
C PRO A 25 -16.71 4.62 -3.83
N PRO A 26 -15.70 4.09 -3.12
CA PRO A 26 -15.66 2.79 -2.43
C PRO A 26 -15.39 2.85 -0.91
N VAL A 27 -15.10 4.01 -0.34
CA VAL A 27 -14.73 4.19 1.08
C VAL A 27 -15.97 4.37 1.96
N GLY A 28 -16.92 5.19 1.50
CA GLY A 28 -18.15 5.52 2.22
C GLY A 28 -18.99 4.28 2.56
N PRO A 29 -19.40 3.45 1.58
CA PRO A 29 -20.20 2.25 1.84
C PRO A 29 -19.47 1.20 2.69
N ALA A 30 -18.17 0.98 2.45
CA ALA A 30 -17.38 -0.03 3.16
C ALA A 30 -17.22 0.28 4.65
N LEU A 31 -17.02 1.55 5.01
CA LEU A 31 -16.94 2.00 6.41
C LEU A 31 -18.31 2.20 7.05
N GLY A 32 -19.27 2.70 6.28
CA GLY A 32 -20.64 2.95 6.72
C GLY A 32 -21.37 1.67 7.15
N GLN A 33 -21.20 0.56 6.42
CA GLN A 33 -21.77 -0.75 6.79
C GLN A 33 -21.28 -1.26 8.16
N LYS A 34 -20.11 -0.80 8.64
CA LYS A 34 -19.55 -1.15 9.95
C LYS A 34 -19.79 -0.10 11.03
N GLY A 35 -20.56 0.94 10.74
CA GLY A 35 -20.89 2.00 11.69
C GLY A 35 -19.73 2.93 12.02
N VAL A 36 -18.73 3.03 11.13
CA VAL A 36 -17.57 3.93 11.30
C VAL A 36 -17.89 5.29 10.67
N LYS A 37 -17.50 6.38 11.33
CA LYS A 37 -17.62 7.74 10.80
C LYS A 37 -16.65 7.95 9.62
N ALA A 38 -17.15 7.77 8.40
CA ALA A 38 -16.35 7.87 7.18
C ALA A 38 -15.68 9.27 7.00
N ILE A 39 -16.34 10.33 7.46
CA ILE A 39 -15.82 11.71 7.36
C ILE A 39 -14.56 11.89 8.24
N ASP A 40 -14.62 11.44 9.49
CA ASP A 40 -13.49 11.53 10.43
C ASP A 40 -12.30 10.71 9.91
N PHE A 41 -12.56 9.53 9.35
CA PHE A 41 -11.54 8.72 8.68
C PHE A 41 -10.92 9.45 7.49
N CYS A 42 -11.72 10.05 6.59
CA CYS A 42 -11.19 10.75 5.42
C CYS A 42 -10.28 11.92 5.81
N LYS A 43 -10.65 12.67 6.87
CA LYS A 43 -9.83 13.78 7.38
C LYS A 43 -8.48 13.28 7.92
N LEU A 44 -8.51 12.32 8.85
CA LEU A 44 -7.30 11.74 9.43
C LEU A 44 -6.40 11.11 8.36
N PHE A 45 -6.99 10.45 7.35
CA PHE A 45 -6.27 9.85 6.24
C PHE A 45 -5.59 10.93 5.37
N ASN A 46 -6.28 12.02 5.03
CA ASN A 46 -5.70 13.10 4.24
C ASN A 46 -4.56 13.82 4.99
N ASP A 47 -4.71 14.01 6.31
CA ASP A 47 -3.65 14.60 7.15
C ASP A 47 -2.39 13.71 7.16
N GLN A 48 -2.56 12.40 7.36
CA GLN A 48 -1.46 11.41 7.33
C GLN A 48 -0.89 11.13 5.94
N THR A 49 -1.59 11.51 4.87
CA THR A 49 -1.12 11.29 3.49
C THR A 49 -0.71 12.57 2.78
N SER A 50 -0.69 13.69 3.50
CA SER A 50 -0.29 15.02 3.01
C SER A 50 1.14 15.07 2.46
N HIS A 51 2.02 14.18 2.93
CA HIS A 51 3.41 14.07 2.51
C HIS A 51 3.59 13.30 1.20
N TYR A 52 2.57 12.56 0.77
CA TYR A 52 2.59 11.80 -0.48
C TYR A 52 2.01 12.61 -1.63
N ILE A 53 2.43 12.29 -2.85
CA ILE A 53 1.87 12.90 -4.06
C ILE A 53 0.35 12.58 -4.10
N PRO A 54 -0.52 13.60 -4.30
CA PRO A 54 -1.95 13.37 -4.34
C PRO A 54 -2.35 12.37 -5.44
N GLY A 55 -3.18 11.39 -5.09
CA GLY A 55 -3.65 10.37 -6.02
C GLY A 55 -2.85 9.08 -6.06
N ILE A 56 -1.75 8.96 -5.31
CA ILE A 56 -1.06 7.67 -5.15
C ILE A 56 -2.00 6.67 -4.47
N PRO A 57 -2.22 5.47 -5.03
CA PRO A 57 -3.04 4.45 -4.39
C PRO A 57 -2.33 3.93 -3.13
N ILE A 58 -2.92 4.16 -1.97
CA ILE A 58 -2.44 3.70 -0.67
C ILE A 58 -3.38 2.64 -0.13
N THR A 59 -2.82 1.47 0.20
CA THR A 59 -3.59 0.39 0.83
C THR A 59 -3.75 0.67 2.31
N THR A 60 -5.00 0.84 2.74
CA THR A 60 -5.35 1.11 4.14
C THR A 60 -6.05 -0.09 4.74
N ILE A 61 -5.58 -0.49 5.92
CA ILE A 61 -6.24 -1.53 6.72
C ILE A 61 -6.96 -0.83 7.87
N VAL A 62 -8.29 -0.92 7.88
CA VAL A 62 -9.13 -0.37 8.95
C VAL A 62 -9.58 -1.52 9.84
N THR A 63 -9.25 -1.44 11.13
CA THR A 63 -9.71 -2.35 12.17
C THR A 63 -10.84 -1.67 12.93
N VAL A 64 -12.00 -2.29 12.96
CA VAL A 64 -13.16 -1.81 13.73
C VAL A 64 -13.31 -2.67 14.97
N ASN A 65 -13.30 -2.02 16.13
CA ASN A 65 -13.50 -2.64 17.42
C ASN A 65 -15.01 -2.71 17.75
N SER A 66 -15.37 -3.52 18.75
CA SER A 66 -16.77 -3.75 19.13
C SER A 66 -17.48 -2.52 19.73
N ASP A 67 -16.71 -1.54 20.21
CA ASP A 67 -17.18 -0.26 20.73
C ASP A 67 -17.42 0.79 19.62
N ARG A 68 -17.38 0.39 18.35
CA ARG A 68 -17.44 1.28 17.16
C ARG A 68 -16.25 2.24 17.06
N SER A 69 -15.20 2.06 17.87
CA SER A 69 -13.93 2.72 17.62
C SER A 69 -13.25 2.08 16.41
N PHE A 70 -12.51 2.90 15.67
CA PHE A 70 -11.74 2.43 14.52
C PHE A 70 -10.26 2.77 14.72
N SER A 71 -9.40 1.88 14.28
CA SER A 71 -7.97 2.10 14.16
C SER A 71 -7.57 1.75 12.74
N PHE A 72 -6.90 2.66 12.05
CA PHE A 72 -6.47 2.42 10.68
C PHE A 72 -4.96 2.46 10.57
N PHE A 73 -4.43 1.66 9.64
CA PHE A 73 -3.02 1.63 9.31
C PHE A 73 -2.86 1.82 7.80
N ASN A 74 -2.15 2.89 7.45
CA ASN A 74 -1.77 3.18 6.08
C ASN A 74 -0.49 2.42 5.75
N LYS A 75 -0.54 1.59 4.72
CA LYS A 75 0.68 0.98 4.16
C LYS A 75 1.36 1.96 3.21
N SER A 76 2.65 1.76 2.99
CA SER A 76 3.35 2.41 1.89
C SER A 76 2.71 2.04 0.55
N PRO A 77 2.91 2.88 -0.49
CA PRO A 77 2.40 2.61 -1.82
C PRO A 77 2.77 1.20 -2.32
N PRO A 78 1.94 0.61 -3.20
CA PRO A 78 2.24 -0.66 -3.86
C PRO A 78 3.60 -0.59 -4.56
N ALA A 79 4.41 -1.63 -4.39
CA ALA A 79 5.71 -1.72 -5.05
C ALA A 79 5.56 -1.58 -6.58
N THR A 80 4.50 -2.18 -7.15
CA THR A 80 4.10 -2.04 -8.55
C THR A 80 3.95 -0.60 -9.01
N TRP A 81 3.39 0.27 -8.16
CA TRP A 81 3.22 1.70 -8.51
C TRP A 81 4.55 2.45 -8.42
N LEU A 82 5.36 2.17 -7.39
CA LEU A 82 6.69 2.77 -7.23
C LEU A 82 7.65 2.37 -8.36
N ILE A 83 7.64 1.10 -8.77
CA ILE A 83 8.44 0.60 -9.90
C ILE A 83 8.00 1.26 -11.20
N LYS A 84 6.69 1.39 -11.43
CA LYS A 84 6.15 2.09 -12.62
C LYS A 84 6.63 3.53 -12.70
N GLN A 85 6.57 4.27 -11.59
CA GLN A 85 7.05 5.64 -11.55
C GLN A 85 8.56 5.73 -11.79
N ALA A 86 9.35 4.88 -11.13
CA ALA A 86 10.79 4.86 -11.31
C ALA A 86 11.22 4.44 -12.73
N ALA A 87 10.43 3.59 -13.40
CA ALA A 87 10.66 3.18 -14.79
C ALA A 87 9.98 4.10 -15.83
N GLY A 88 9.22 5.12 -15.41
CA GLY A 88 8.49 6.02 -16.31
C GLY A 88 7.33 5.36 -17.09
N LEU A 89 6.75 4.28 -16.56
CA LEU A 89 5.72 3.48 -17.23
C LEU A 89 4.32 3.72 -16.67
N GLU A 90 3.33 3.89 -17.54
CA GLU A 90 1.92 3.99 -17.14
C GLU A 90 1.26 2.60 -16.98
N LYS A 91 1.61 1.66 -17.86
CA LYS A 91 1.10 0.28 -17.87
C LYS A 91 2.23 -0.73 -17.69
N GLY A 92 1.91 -1.85 -17.04
CA GLY A 92 2.83 -3.00 -16.96
C GLY A 92 2.76 -3.84 -18.24
N SER A 93 3.69 -4.79 -18.40
CA SER A 93 3.67 -5.69 -19.54
C SER A 93 2.45 -6.61 -19.52
N SER A 94 1.78 -6.74 -20.67
CA SER A 94 0.71 -7.72 -20.87
C SER A 94 1.23 -9.16 -20.90
N GLN A 95 2.52 -9.35 -21.19
CA GLN A 95 3.22 -10.63 -21.18
C GLN A 95 4.55 -10.48 -20.45
N PRO A 96 4.53 -10.59 -19.10
CA PRO A 96 5.73 -10.57 -18.29
C PRO A 96 6.73 -11.61 -18.82
N ARG A 97 8.02 -11.25 -18.91
CA ARG A 97 9.14 -12.09 -19.38
C ARG A 97 9.30 -12.25 -20.91
N ILE A 98 8.28 -11.90 -21.70
CA ILE A 98 8.37 -11.93 -23.18
C ILE A 98 8.60 -10.51 -23.71
N VAL A 99 7.81 -9.55 -23.21
CA VAL A 99 7.92 -8.15 -23.59
C VAL A 99 8.45 -7.37 -22.40
N GLU A 100 9.70 -6.91 -22.52
CA GLU A 100 10.30 -5.96 -21.59
C GLU A 100 9.71 -4.58 -21.86
N VAL A 101 9.09 -3.99 -20.84
CA VAL A 101 8.40 -2.70 -20.95
C VAL A 101 9.20 -1.56 -20.35
N GLY A 102 10.27 -1.84 -19.62
CA GLY A 102 11.17 -0.80 -19.12
C GLY A 102 12.33 -1.35 -18.30
N GLN A 103 13.17 -0.44 -17.84
CA GLN A 103 14.38 -0.76 -17.11
C GLN A 103 14.46 0.08 -15.83
N ILE A 104 14.98 -0.52 -14.75
CA ILE A 104 15.19 0.16 -13.47
C ILE A 104 16.57 -0.17 -12.93
N SER A 105 17.29 0.82 -12.38
CA SER A 105 18.61 0.57 -11.80
C SER A 105 18.50 0.06 -10.36
N LEU A 106 19.53 -0.65 -9.90
CA LEU A 106 19.64 -1.11 -8.51
C LEU A 106 19.53 0.03 -7.48
N LYS A 107 19.98 1.25 -7.83
CA LYS A 107 19.86 2.44 -6.96
C LYS A 107 18.41 2.77 -6.65
N HIS A 108 17.54 2.79 -7.67
CA HIS A 108 16.12 3.06 -7.49
C HIS A 108 15.43 1.95 -6.68
N ILE A 109 15.82 0.69 -6.89
CA ILE A 109 15.28 -0.44 -6.10
C ILE A 109 15.62 -0.26 -4.61
N TYR A 110 16.84 0.15 -4.31
CA TYR A 110 17.28 0.39 -2.94
C TYR A 110 16.52 1.54 -2.26
N GLU A 111 16.25 2.62 -2.98
CA GLU A 111 15.42 3.73 -2.49
C GLU A 111 13.97 3.30 -2.24
N ILE A 112 13.38 2.56 -3.17
CA ILE A 112 12.04 1.98 -3.02
C ILE A 112 11.99 1.03 -1.83
N ALA A 113 13.04 0.23 -1.63
CA ALA A 113 13.17 -0.69 -0.50
C ALA A 113 13.21 0.06 0.83
N LYS A 114 13.97 1.15 0.93
CA LYS A 114 14.03 2.00 2.13
C LYS A 114 12.68 2.60 2.48
N ILE A 115 11.96 3.13 1.49
CA ILE A 115 10.61 3.67 1.68
C ILE A 115 9.69 2.57 2.22
N LYS A 116 9.73 1.38 1.60
CA LYS A 116 8.85 0.27 1.93
C LYS A 116 9.19 -0.43 3.26
N GLN A 117 10.44 -0.37 3.70
CA GLN A 117 10.90 -0.96 4.95
C GLN A 117 10.23 -0.32 6.18
N GLY A 118 9.76 0.93 6.06
CA GLY A 118 8.99 1.61 7.11
C GLY A 118 7.64 0.95 7.44
N ASP A 119 7.12 0.08 6.56
CA ASP A 119 5.87 -0.63 6.80
C ASP A 119 6.01 -1.66 7.92
N ILE A 120 4.93 -1.81 8.71
CA ILE A 120 4.81 -2.88 9.73
C ILE A 120 5.05 -4.28 9.12
N ALA A 121 4.72 -4.47 7.83
CA ALA A 121 4.91 -5.74 7.14
C ALA A 121 6.39 -6.12 6.92
N PHE A 122 7.31 -5.14 6.93
CA PHE A 122 8.74 -5.36 6.73
C PHE A 122 9.56 -5.08 8.00
N LYS A 123 8.90 -4.84 9.15
CA LYS A 123 9.57 -4.74 10.44
C LYS A 123 10.30 -6.05 10.76
N GLY A 124 11.62 -5.97 10.89
CA GLY A 124 12.49 -7.12 11.17
C GLY A 124 13.01 -7.86 9.93
N VAL A 125 12.66 -7.41 8.73
CA VAL A 125 13.20 -7.96 7.47
C VAL A 125 14.48 -7.19 7.09
N SER A 126 15.52 -7.90 6.67
CA SER A 126 16.75 -7.28 6.18
C SER A 126 16.48 -6.48 4.90
N LEU A 127 17.20 -5.38 4.72
CA LEU A 127 17.03 -4.52 3.55
C LEU A 127 17.28 -5.29 2.23
N GLU A 128 18.21 -6.25 2.24
CA GLU A 128 18.47 -7.14 1.11
C GLU A 128 17.27 -8.00 0.73
N ALA A 129 16.54 -8.55 1.71
CA ALA A 129 15.35 -9.35 1.45
C ALA A 129 14.21 -8.49 0.87
N VAL A 130 14.09 -7.24 1.33
CA VAL A 130 13.14 -6.26 0.75
C VAL A 130 13.52 -5.95 -0.71
N CYS A 131 14.81 -5.69 -0.98
CA CYS A 131 15.30 -5.46 -2.34
C CYS A 131 15.01 -6.67 -3.25
N ARG A 132 15.29 -7.90 -2.80
CA ARG A 132 14.97 -9.13 -3.57
C ARG A 132 13.49 -9.24 -3.89
N SER A 133 12.61 -8.92 -2.94
CA SER A 133 11.17 -8.92 -3.16
C SER A 133 10.73 -7.89 -4.23
N ILE A 134 11.35 -6.71 -4.24
CA ILE A 134 11.09 -5.66 -5.24
C ILE A 134 11.63 -6.06 -6.61
N ILE A 135 12.80 -6.70 -6.67
CA ILE A 135 13.38 -7.24 -7.92
C ILE A 135 12.42 -8.29 -8.52
N ALA A 136 11.94 -9.23 -7.71
CA ALA A 136 10.99 -10.24 -8.16
C ALA A 136 9.68 -9.62 -8.67
N THR A 137 9.20 -8.57 -7.99
CA THR A 137 8.01 -7.81 -8.43
C THR A 137 8.26 -7.11 -9.77
N SER A 138 9.44 -6.53 -9.97
CA SER A 138 9.83 -5.84 -11.21
C SER A 138 9.88 -6.82 -12.39
N GLN A 139 10.47 -8.00 -12.19
CA GLN A 139 10.50 -9.07 -13.19
C GLN A 139 9.10 -9.56 -13.56
N GLY A 140 8.21 -9.70 -12.56
CA GLY A 140 6.80 -10.05 -12.78
C GLY A 140 6.00 -8.99 -13.55
N MET A 141 6.53 -7.78 -13.72
CA MET A 141 5.92 -6.70 -14.51
C MET A 141 6.55 -6.54 -15.90
N GLY A 142 7.61 -7.30 -16.20
CA GLY A 142 8.42 -7.11 -17.41
C GLY A 142 9.37 -5.91 -17.32
N VAL A 143 9.79 -5.52 -16.11
CA VAL A 143 10.81 -4.48 -15.91
C VAL A 143 12.14 -5.13 -15.59
N THR A 144 13.15 -4.84 -16.41
CA THR A 144 14.49 -5.41 -16.28
C THR A 144 15.33 -4.57 -15.33
N VAL A 145 16.06 -5.24 -14.43
CA VAL A 145 16.92 -4.58 -13.46
C VAL A 145 18.33 -4.47 -14.02
N ILE A 146 18.83 -3.24 -14.14
CA ILE A 146 20.20 -2.95 -14.58
C ILE A 146 21.09 -2.78 -13.36
N HIS A 147 22.26 -3.43 -13.42
CA HIS A 147 23.33 -3.31 -12.42
C HIS A 147 24.27 -2.16 -12.76
#